data_AF-A0A174FFF0-F1
#
_entry.id   AF-A0A174FFF0-F1
#
_cell.length_a   1.000
_cell.length_b   1.000
_cell.length_c   1.000
_cell.angle_alpha   90.00
_cell.angle_beta   90.00
_cell.angle_gamma   90.00
#
_symmetry.space_group_name_H-M   'P 1'
#
loop_
_entity.id
_entity.type
_entity.pdbx_description
1 polymer ?
#
loop_
_entity_poly.entity_id
_entity_poly.type
_entity_poly.pdbx_seq_one_letter_code
_entity_poly.pdbx_strand_id
1 'polypeptide(L)'
;MDSLGEGYGLEDLRAVLLGKKAHTPRKKTVTQAEPPKVNLLVDIQAKLQAGKGAGYARWAKVFNLKQMAQTMNYLSENNLLEYAVLEEKAAAATAHHNDLSAQIKAAEKRMAEIAVLCTHIVNYAKTREVYVAYRKAGYSKKFREEHEEEILLHQAAKNAFDEMGVKKLPKVKELQTEYAKLLEEKKKTYAEYRHSREEMRELLTAKANVDRVLKMEVEQDVEKEKDHGQR
;
A
#
# COMPACT_ATOMS: atom_id res chain seq x y z
N MET A 1 -9.66 -23.37 20.79
CA MET A 1 -8.21 -23.01 20.76
C MET A 1 -7.62 -23.61 19.48
N ASP A 2 -8.28 -23.39 18.34
CA ASP A 2 -8.13 -24.28 17.16
C ASP A 2 -7.55 -23.52 15.97
N SER A 3 -6.65 -22.57 16.21
CA SER A 3 -6.06 -21.71 15.18
C SER A 3 -4.64 -22.11 14.77
N LEU A 4 -4.05 -23.15 15.37
CA LEU A 4 -2.66 -23.55 15.11
C LEU A 4 -2.51 -24.59 13.98
N GLY A 5 -3.61 -25.22 13.56
CA GLY A 5 -3.66 -26.18 12.47
C GLY A 5 -3.36 -27.63 12.90
N GLU A 6 -3.42 -28.53 11.92
CA GLU A 6 -3.21 -29.97 12.09
C GLU A 6 -1.81 -30.28 12.64
N GLY A 7 -1.71 -31.15 13.65
CA GLY A 7 -0.47 -31.48 14.34
C GLY A 7 -0.10 -30.58 15.53
N TYR A 8 -0.92 -29.56 15.83
CA TYR A 8 -0.78 -28.69 17.01
C TYR A 8 -1.98 -28.79 17.97
N GLY A 9 -2.74 -29.88 17.90
CA GLY A 9 -3.76 -30.22 18.89
C GLY A 9 -3.15 -30.54 20.26
N LEU A 10 -3.97 -30.48 21.31
CA LEU A 10 -3.53 -30.71 22.69
C LEU A 10 -2.92 -32.11 22.87
N GLU A 11 -3.50 -33.11 22.22
CA GLU A 11 -3.06 -34.51 22.23
C GLU A 11 -1.72 -34.68 21.50
N ASP A 12 -1.56 -34.00 20.36
CA ASP A 12 -0.32 -34.03 19.57
C ASP A 12 0.84 -33.37 20.32
N LEU A 13 0.60 -32.21 20.94
CA LEU A 13 1.59 -31.52 21.75
C LEU A 13 2.00 -32.35 22.97
N ARG A 14 1.04 -33.01 23.64
CA ARG A 14 1.34 -33.95 24.73
C ARG A 14 2.16 -35.14 24.25
N ALA A 15 1.83 -35.74 23.11
CA ALA A 15 2.60 -36.86 22.56
C ALA A 15 4.04 -36.47 22.20
N VAL A 16 4.25 -35.24 21.70
CA VAL A 16 5.57 -34.66 21.44
C VAL A 16 6.35 -34.44 22.73
N LEU A 17 5.74 -33.82 23.75
CA LEU A 17 6.38 -33.58 25.05
C LEU A 17 6.73 -34.87 25.80
N LEU A 18 5.92 -35.92 25.62
CA LEU A 18 6.17 -37.26 26.16
C LEU A 18 7.15 -38.09 25.31
N GLY A 19 7.73 -37.53 24.26
CA GLY A 19 8.71 -38.20 23.39
C GLY A 19 8.15 -39.33 22.52
N LYS A 20 6.81 -39.49 22.46
CA LYS A 20 6.14 -40.53 21.68
C LYS A 20 5.99 -40.17 20.21
N LYS A 21 6.18 -38.90 19.85
CA LYS A 21 6.05 -38.37 18.49
C LYS A 21 7.11 -37.30 18.25
N ALA A 22 7.79 -37.33 17.10
CA ALA A 22 8.73 -36.27 16.73
C ALA A 22 7.99 -35.01 16.30
N HIS A 23 8.36 -33.84 16.83
CA HIS A 23 7.81 -32.56 16.38
C HIS A 23 8.26 -32.27 14.95
N THR A 24 7.32 -32.18 14.02
CA THR A 24 7.58 -31.67 12.67
C THR A 24 7.01 -30.26 12.58
N PRO A 25 7.84 -29.21 12.54
CA PRO A 25 7.34 -27.85 12.43
C PRO A 25 6.59 -27.70 11.10
N ARG A 26 5.43 -27.04 11.13
CA ARG A 26 4.66 -26.75 9.92
C ARG A 26 5.55 -26.05 8.91
N LYS A 27 5.81 -26.71 7.76
CA LYS A 27 6.40 -26.03 6.60
C LYS A 27 5.40 -24.95 6.21
N LYS A 28 5.77 -23.67 6.40
CA LYS A 28 5.01 -22.57 5.81
C LYS A 28 4.95 -22.85 4.31
N THR A 29 3.76 -23.17 3.82
CA THR A 29 3.47 -23.06 2.39
C THR A 29 3.55 -21.58 2.09
N VAL A 30 4.74 -21.12 1.74
CA VAL A 30 4.90 -19.82 1.09
C VAL A 30 4.23 -20.04 -0.25
N THR A 31 2.96 -19.63 -0.36
CA THR A 31 2.34 -19.41 -1.66
C THR A 31 3.24 -18.40 -2.36
N GLN A 32 4.10 -18.91 -3.25
CA GLN A 32 4.88 -18.05 -4.12
C GLN A 32 3.85 -17.29 -4.95
N ALA A 33 3.80 -15.98 -4.78
CA ALA A 33 3.06 -15.12 -5.68
C ALA A 33 3.51 -15.47 -7.10
N GLU A 34 2.55 -15.56 -8.03
CA GLU A 34 2.89 -15.86 -9.42
C GLU A 34 3.98 -14.89 -9.88
N PRO A 35 5.05 -15.41 -10.52
CA PRO A 35 6.11 -14.55 -10.99
C PRO A 35 5.50 -13.55 -11.99
N PRO A 36 5.88 -12.27 -11.93
CA PRO A 36 5.34 -11.26 -12.83
C PRO A 36 5.64 -11.64 -14.28
N LYS A 37 4.74 -11.29 -15.20
CA LYS A 37 4.84 -11.67 -16.62
C LYS A 37 6.11 -11.17 -17.28
N VAL A 38 6.61 -10.00 -16.85
CA VAL A 38 7.83 -9.37 -17.34
C VAL A 38 8.71 -8.98 -16.14
N ASN A 39 10.01 -9.31 -16.17
CA ASN A 39 10.99 -8.80 -15.21
C ASN A 39 12.01 -7.88 -15.87
N LEU A 40 12.67 -7.07 -15.04
CA LEU A 40 13.68 -6.11 -15.46
C LEU A 40 14.95 -6.83 -15.97
N LEU A 41 15.49 -6.34 -17.08
CA LEU A 41 16.78 -6.76 -17.63
C LEU A 41 17.95 -6.40 -16.70
N VAL A 42 18.91 -7.31 -16.59
CA VAL A 42 20.12 -7.13 -15.78
C VAL A 42 21.17 -6.36 -16.58
N ASP A 43 21.51 -5.16 -16.11
CA ASP A 43 22.77 -4.86 -15.43
C ASP A 43 24.11 -5.53 -15.76
N ILE A 44 24.37 -6.23 -16.87
CA ILE A 44 25.57 -7.09 -16.94
C ILE A 44 26.87 -6.30 -16.65
N GLN A 45 27.05 -5.13 -17.26
CA GLN A 45 28.29 -4.36 -17.11
C GLN A 45 28.40 -3.75 -15.71
N ALA A 46 27.33 -3.14 -15.19
CA ALA A 46 27.35 -2.56 -13.86
C ALA A 46 27.47 -3.65 -12.76
N LYS A 47 26.91 -4.84 -12.99
CA LYS A 47 27.05 -5.97 -12.05
C LYS A 47 28.46 -6.54 -12.06
N LEU A 48 29.14 -6.57 -13.21
CA LEU A 48 30.55 -6.93 -13.28
C LEU A 48 31.43 -5.90 -12.56
N GLN A 49 31.18 -4.59 -12.73
CA GLN A 49 31.85 -3.52 -11.97
C GLN A 49 31.62 -3.64 -10.47
N ALA A 50 30.44 -4.11 -10.04
CA ALA A 50 30.13 -4.40 -8.64
C ALA A 50 30.78 -5.70 -8.10
N GLY A 51 31.74 -6.29 -8.81
CA GLY A 51 32.51 -7.45 -8.37
C GLY A 51 31.85 -8.81 -8.63
N LYS A 52 30.83 -8.89 -9.49
CA LYS A 52 30.28 -10.20 -9.92
C LYS A 52 31.23 -10.88 -10.90
N GLY A 53 31.39 -12.20 -10.76
CA GLY A 53 32.29 -12.99 -11.60
C GLY A 53 31.68 -13.42 -12.95
N ALA A 54 32.51 -14.03 -13.80
CA ALA A 54 32.14 -14.46 -15.16
C ALA A 54 30.94 -15.44 -15.21
N GLY A 55 30.74 -16.26 -14.16
CA GLY A 55 29.58 -17.14 -14.04
C GLY A 55 28.25 -16.38 -13.95
N TYR A 56 28.24 -15.24 -13.24
CA TYR A 56 27.06 -14.38 -13.15
C TYR A 56 26.73 -13.74 -14.50
N ALA A 57 27.75 -13.30 -15.25
CA ALA A 57 27.55 -12.76 -16.58
C ALA A 57 26.93 -13.78 -17.54
N ARG A 58 27.38 -15.05 -17.51
CA ARG A 58 26.80 -16.13 -18.32
C ARG A 58 25.32 -16.36 -17.97
N TRP A 59 24.99 -16.41 -16.68
CA TRP A 59 23.60 -16.52 -16.24
C TRP A 59 22.77 -15.30 -16.67
N ALA A 60 23.28 -14.08 -16.47
CA ALA A 60 22.58 -12.84 -16.79
C ALA A 60 22.29 -12.70 -18.28
N LYS A 61 23.17 -13.20 -19.17
CA LYS A 61 22.90 -13.26 -20.62
C LYS A 61 21.67 -14.12 -20.94
N VAL A 62 21.62 -15.34 -20.41
CA VAL A 62 20.48 -16.26 -20.62
C VAL A 62 19.21 -15.71 -19.98
N PHE A 63 19.34 -15.11 -18.80
CA PHE A 63 18.22 -14.46 -18.11
C PHE A 63 17.65 -13.30 -18.93
N ASN A 64 18.51 -12.37 -19.38
CA ASN A 64 18.09 -11.24 -20.20
C ASN A 64 17.44 -11.67 -21.50
N LEU A 65 17.99 -12.67 -22.20
CA LEU A 65 17.39 -13.19 -23.42
C LEU A 65 15.96 -13.71 -23.18
N LYS A 66 15.75 -14.44 -22.08
CA LYS A 66 14.40 -14.89 -21.69
C LYS A 66 13.48 -13.72 -21.36
N GLN A 67 13.97 -12.72 -20.63
CA GLN A 67 13.18 -11.54 -20.27
C GLN A 67 12.87 -10.65 -21.48
N MET A 68 13.75 -10.55 -22.47
CA MET A 68 13.48 -9.85 -23.72
C MET A 68 12.39 -10.55 -24.52
N ALA A 69 12.43 -11.88 -24.63
CA ALA A 69 11.35 -12.64 -25.27
C ALA A 69 10.00 -12.44 -24.56
N GLN A 70 9.99 -12.47 -23.22
CA GLN A 70 8.78 -12.19 -22.43
C GLN A 70 8.29 -10.74 -22.61
N THR A 71 9.20 -9.77 -22.66
CA THR A 71 8.86 -8.36 -22.92
C THR A 71 8.25 -8.21 -24.31
N MET A 72 8.85 -8.83 -25.33
CA MET A 72 8.35 -8.78 -26.70
C MET A 72 6.94 -9.40 -26.82
N ASN A 73 6.71 -10.54 -26.18
CA ASN A 73 5.38 -11.16 -26.13
C ASN A 73 4.36 -10.23 -25.47
N TYR A 74 4.70 -9.64 -24.32
CA TYR A 74 3.82 -8.71 -23.62
C TYR A 74 3.49 -7.48 -24.47
N LEU A 75 4.49 -6.86 -25.11
CA LEU A 75 4.27 -5.72 -25.99
C LEU A 75 3.40 -6.08 -27.20
N SER A 76 3.62 -7.26 -27.79
CA SER A 76 2.79 -7.75 -28.90
C SER A 76 1.35 -8.03 -28.49
N GLU A 77 1.13 -8.70 -27.35
CA GLU A 77 -0.21 -9.02 -26.83
C GLU A 77 -1.02 -7.76 -26.50
N ASN A 78 -0.35 -6.68 -26.10
CA ASN A 78 -0.98 -5.43 -25.70
C ASN A 78 -0.97 -4.35 -26.80
N ASN A 79 -0.47 -4.66 -28.01
CA ASN A 79 -0.28 -3.73 -29.12
C ASN A 79 0.58 -2.49 -28.74
N LEU A 80 1.66 -2.71 -27.99
CA LEU A 80 2.59 -1.68 -27.48
C LEU A 80 3.95 -1.73 -28.16
N LEU A 81 4.00 -2.16 -29.42
CA LEU A 81 5.26 -2.23 -30.18
C LEU A 81 5.80 -0.84 -30.54
N GLU A 82 4.93 0.18 -30.58
CA GLU A 82 5.33 1.56 -30.80
C GLU A 82 5.74 2.22 -29.48
N TYR A 83 6.96 2.78 -29.44
CA TYR A 83 7.54 3.36 -28.23
C TYR A 83 6.69 4.49 -27.64
N ALA A 84 6.19 5.40 -28.49
CA ALA A 84 5.36 6.52 -28.05
C ALA A 84 4.07 6.04 -27.36
N VAL A 85 3.44 5.00 -27.90
CA VAL A 85 2.22 4.39 -27.34
C VAL A 85 2.53 3.69 -26.00
N LEU A 86 3.67 3.01 -25.91
CA LEU A 86 4.12 2.38 -24.66
C LEU A 86 4.39 3.43 -23.57
N GLU A 87 5.04 4.54 -23.91
CA GLU A 87 5.34 5.63 -23.00
C GLU A 87 4.05 6.31 -22.50
N GLU A 88 3.13 6.63 -23.41
CA GLU A 88 1.84 7.22 -23.08
C GLU A 88 1.03 6.30 -22.16
N LYS A 89 0.93 5.00 -22.49
CA LYS A 89 0.19 4.04 -21.67
C LYS A 89 0.83 3.85 -20.29
N ALA A 90 2.16 3.81 -20.21
CA ALA A 90 2.87 3.73 -18.93
C ALA A 90 2.63 4.98 -18.07
N ALA A 91 2.64 6.18 -18.67
CA ALA A 91 2.32 7.43 -17.99
C ALA A 91 0.86 7.45 -17.50
N ALA A 92 -0.09 7.04 -18.34
CA ALA A 92 -1.51 6.96 -18.00
C ALA A 92 -1.76 5.97 -16.86
N ALA A 93 -1.16 4.78 -16.90
CA ALA A 93 -1.27 3.79 -15.82
C ALA A 93 -0.68 4.30 -14.49
N THR A 94 0.43 5.04 -14.56
CA THR A 94 1.04 5.69 -13.39
C THR A 94 0.13 6.77 -12.80
N ALA A 95 -0.44 7.63 -13.65
CA ALA A 95 -1.38 8.66 -13.22
C ALA A 95 -2.63 8.04 -12.56
N HIS A 96 -3.25 7.06 -13.21
CA HIS A 96 -4.41 6.35 -12.68
C HIS A 96 -4.13 5.69 -11.32
N HIS A 97 -2.97 5.05 -11.16
CA HIS A 97 -2.55 4.48 -9.87
C HIS A 97 -2.42 5.53 -8.77
N ASN A 98 -1.81 6.68 -9.10
CA ASN A 98 -1.65 7.79 -8.16
C ASN A 98 -2.99 8.41 -7.76
N ASP A 99 -3.92 8.56 -8.71
CA ASP A 99 -5.26 9.07 -8.47
C ASP A 99 -6.06 8.14 -7.54
N LEU A 100 -6.03 6.83 -7.79
CA LEU A 100 -6.65 5.84 -6.90
C LEU A 100 -6.03 5.88 -5.49
N SER A 101 -4.70 6.02 -5.39
CA SER A 101 -4.02 6.18 -4.10
C SER A 101 -4.50 7.44 -3.37
N ALA A 102 -4.63 8.56 -4.07
CA ALA A 102 -5.10 9.82 -3.52
C ALA A 102 -6.56 9.73 -3.04
N GLN A 103 -7.43 9.10 -3.82
CA GLN A 103 -8.84 8.86 -3.45
C GLN A 103 -8.95 7.99 -2.17
N ILE A 104 -8.19 6.90 -2.09
CA ILE A 104 -8.17 6.04 -0.90
C ILE A 104 -7.72 6.83 0.33
N LYS A 105 -6.64 7.61 0.22
CA LYS A 105 -6.13 8.44 1.32
C LYS A 105 -7.13 9.51 1.75
N ALA A 106 -7.81 10.15 0.80
CA ALA A 106 -8.83 11.15 1.09
C ALA A 106 -10.03 10.53 1.82
N ALA A 107 -10.50 9.37 1.37
CA ALA A 107 -11.57 8.62 2.03
C ALA A 107 -11.17 8.21 3.46
N GLU A 108 -9.95 7.68 3.65
CA GLU A 108 -9.43 7.31 4.97
C GLU A 108 -9.34 8.50 5.92
N LYS A 109 -8.84 9.64 5.44
CA LYS A 109 -8.78 10.88 6.22
C LYS A 109 -10.17 11.31 6.66
N ARG A 110 -11.12 11.34 5.73
CA ARG A 110 -12.50 11.74 6.03
C ARG A 110 -13.18 10.79 7.00
N MET A 111 -12.95 9.49 6.87
CA MET A 111 -13.45 8.48 7.82
C MET A 111 -12.89 8.68 9.23
N ALA A 112 -11.60 9.03 9.37
CA ALA A 112 -10.99 9.33 10.65
C ALA A 112 -11.57 10.61 11.28
N GLU A 113 -11.75 11.66 10.49
CA GLU A 113 -12.43 12.90 10.92
C GLU A 113 -13.86 12.61 11.42
N ILE A 114 -14.63 11.80 10.69
CA ILE A 114 -15.98 11.39 11.08
C ILE A 114 -15.97 10.62 12.42
N ALA A 115 -15.00 9.73 12.62
CA ALA A 115 -14.90 8.96 13.87
C ALA A 115 -14.60 9.87 15.08
N VAL A 116 -13.67 10.81 14.92
CA VAL A 116 -13.35 11.82 15.94
C VAL A 116 -14.55 12.72 16.22
N LEU A 117 -15.23 13.19 15.18
CA LEU A 117 -16.47 13.98 15.26
C LEU A 117 -17.58 13.26 16.03
N CYS A 118 -17.86 12.01 15.67
CA CYS A 118 -18.85 11.19 16.38
C CYS A 118 -18.51 11.08 17.87
N THR A 119 -17.23 10.92 18.19
CA THR A 119 -16.74 10.82 19.57
C THR A 119 -16.97 12.11 20.36
N HIS A 120 -16.63 13.27 19.79
CA HIS A 120 -16.90 14.56 20.41
C HIS A 120 -18.40 14.82 20.60
N ILE A 121 -19.25 14.46 19.62
CA ILE A 121 -20.70 14.63 19.74
C ILE A 121 -21.26 13.78 20.88
N VAL A 122 -20.84 12.51 20.98
CA VAL A 122 -21.27 11.61 22.05
C VAL A 122 -20.76 12.08 23.41
N ASN A 123 -19.49 12.47 23.50
CA ASN A 123 -18.91 12.96 24.75
C ASN A 123 -19.59 14.24 25.23
N TYR A 124 -19.80 15.20 24.33
CA TYR A 124 -20.50 16.44 24.64
C TYR A 124 -21.92 16.18 25.16
N ALA A 125 -22.65 15.26 24.52
CA ALA A 125 -24.01 14.89 24.95
C ALA A 125 -24.03 14.26 26.34
N LYS A 126 -23.06 13.37 26.65
CA LYS A 126 -22.96 12.67 27.94
C LYS A 126 -22.52 13.60 29.08
N THR A 127 -21.53 14.45 28.84
CA THR A 127 -20.94 15.32 29.88
C THR A 127 -21.69 16.64 30.06
N ARG A 128 -22.72 16.91 29.24
CA ARG A 128 -23.50 18.15 29.30
C ARG A 128 -24.14 18.39 30.67
N GLU A 129 -24.73 17.36 31.27
CA GLU A 129 -25.42 17.50 32.56
C GLU A 129 -24.44 17.83 33.70
N VAL A 130 -23.31 17.13 33.73
CA VAL A 130 -22.23 17.36 34.71
C VAL A 130 -21.60 18.73 34.52
N TYR A 131 -21.37 19.16 33.28
CA TYR A 131 -20.86 20.52 33.03
C TYR A 131 -21.86 21.62 33.41
N VAL A 132 -23.16 21.39 33.21
CA VAL A 132 -24.21 22.32 33.68
C VAL A 132 -24.25 22.37 35.22
N ALA A 133 -24.10 21.23 35.90
CA ALA A 133 -23.98 21.18 37.36
C ALA A 133 -22.73 21.91 37.87
N TYR A 134 -21.58 21.72 37.20
CA TYR A 134 -20.34 22.43 37.48
C TYR A 134 -20.48 23.95 37.35
N ARG A 135 -21.18 24.42 36.30
CA ARG A 135 -21.48 25.84 36.10
C ARG A 135 -22.41 26.39 37.19
N LYS A 136 -23.42 25.62 37.62
CA LYS A 136 -24.33 26.00 38.71
C LYS A 136 -23.63 26.03 40.08
N ALA A 137 -22.66 25.16 40.29
CA ALA A 137 -21.81 25.12 41.50
C ALA A 137 -20.75 26.24 41.54
N GLY A 138 -20.79 27.21 40.61
CA GLY A 138 -19.89 28.36 40.59
C GLY A 138 -18.44 28.00 40.29
N TYR A 139 -18.19 26.93 39.52
CA TYR A 139 -16.83 26.45 39.22
C TYR A 139 -16.05 25.99 40.47
N SER A 140 -16.74 25.39 41.44
CA SER A 140 -16.13 24.85 42.66
C SER A 140 -14.96 23.91 42.36
N LYS A 141 -13.82 24.15 43.04
CA LYS A 141 -12.59 23.35 42.88
C LYS A 141 -12.81 21.87 43.25
N LYS A 142 -13.58 21.60 44.30
CA LYS A 142 -13.91 20.23 44.76
C LYS A 142 -14.69 19.45 43.71
N PHE A 143 -15.68 20.08 43.08
CA PHE A 143 -16.47 19.47 42.00
C PHE A 143 -15.61 19.19 40.76
N ARG A 144 -14.65 20.08 40.47
CA ARG A 144 -13.71 19.85 39.36
C ARG A 144 -12.81 18.65 39.62
N GLU A 145 -12.32 18.47 40.84
CA GLU A 145 -11.47 17.31 41.20
C GLU A 145 -12.26 15.99 41.11
N GLU A 146 -13.55 15.99 41.49
CA GLU A 146 -14.42 14.79 41.40
C GLU A 146 -14.85 14.45 39.97
N HIS A 147 -15.06 15.46 39.11
CA HIS A 147 -15.53 15.29 37.73
C HIS A 147 -14.52 15.77 36.67
N GLU A 148 -13.22 15.68 36.96
CA GLU A 148 -12.16 16.29 36.13
C GLU A 148 -12.21 15.77 34.69
N GLU A 149 -12.28 14.45 34.52
CA GLU A 149 -12.30 13.80 33.21
C GLU A 149 -13.50 14.25 32.38
N GLU A 150 -14.69 14.32 32.98
CA GLU A 150 -15.93 14.70 32.29
C GLU A 150 -15.92 16.17 31.85
N ILE A 151 -15.38 17.05 32.69
CA ILE A 151 -15.23 18.48 32.39
C ILE A 151 -14.22 18.67 31.26
N LEU A 152 -13.09 17.96 31.29
CA LEU A 152 -12.08 18.00 30.23
C LEU A 152 -12.64 17.47 28.90
N LEU A 153 -13.36 16.34 28.91
CA LEU A 153 -14.02 15.80 27.72
C LEU A 153 -15.06 16.76 27.14
N HIS A 154 -15.83 17.45 27.99
CA HIS A 154 -16.78 18.48 27.56
C HIS A 154 -16.08 19.67 26.88
N GLN A 155 -15.01 20.18 27.52
CA GLN A 155 -14.23 21.30 27.00
C GLN A 155 -13.53 20.94 25.68
N ALA A 156 -12.92 19.76 25.60
CA ALA A 156 -12.29 19.28 24.38
C ALA A 156 -13.29 19.16 23.22
N ALA A 157 -14.49 18.61 23.47
CA ALA A 157 -15.54 18.54 22.46
C ALA A 157 -16.02 19.92 22.03
N LYS A 158 -16.18 20.87 22.97
CA LYS A 158 -16.55 22.25 22.66
C LYS A 158 -15.50 22.95 21.80
N ASN A 159 -14.22 22.85 22.17
CA ASN A 159 -13.12 23.45 21.41
C ASN A 159 -13.05 22.87 19.99
N ALA A 160 -13.23 21.56 19.83
CA ALA A 160 -13.27 20.93 18.51
C ALA A 160 -14.43 21.46 17.65
N PHE A 161 -15.60 21.72 18.23
CA PHE A 161 -16.72 22.34 17.50
C PHE A 161 -16.46 23.80 17.13
N ASP A 162 -15.82 24.56 18.03
CA ASP A 162 -15.45 25.95 17.80
C ASP A 162 -14.40 26.07 16.68
N GLU A 163 -13.40 25.19 16.63
CA GLU A 163 -12.38 25.11 15.56
C GLU A 163 -12.99 24.82 14.18
N MET A 164 -14.06 24.02 14.12
CA MET A 164 -14.74 23.71 12.85
C MET A 164 -15.64 24.84 12.34
N GLY A 165 -15.94 25.86 13.17
CA GLY A 165 -16.71 27.04 12.77
C GLY A 165 -18.14 26.76 12.26
N VAL A 166 -18.70 25.58 12.56
CA VAL A 166 -19.99 25.13 12.02
C VAL A 166 -21.16 25.71 12.81
N LYS A 167 -22.08 26.40 12.13
CA LYS A 167 -23.32 26.94 12.74
C LYS A 167 -24.31 25.86 13.18
N LYS A 168 -24.22 24.65 12.62
CA LYS A 168 -25.03 23.48 12.98
C LYS A 168 -24.17 22.22 12.91
N LEU A 169 -24.15 21.46 14.00
CA LEU A 169 -23.47 20.18 14.05
C LEU A 169 -24.26 19.13 13.23
N PRO A 170 -23.58 18.34 12.38
CA PRO A 170 -24.20 17.22 11.68
C PRO A 170 -24.80 16.21 12.66
N LYS A 171 -25.86 15.50 12.26
CA LYS A 171 -26.40 14.42 13.08
C LYS A 171 -25.49 13.20 13.01
N VAL A 172 -25.28 12.51 14.13
CA VAL A 172 -24.48 11.27 14.20
C VAL A 172 -24.95 10.23 13.18
N LYS A 173 -26.28 10.12 12.96
CA LYS A 173 -26.83 9.20 11.95
C LYS A 173 -26.38 9.53 10.53
N GLU A 174 -26.30 10.81 10.18
CA GLU A 174 -25.84 11.27 8.85
C GLU A 174 -24.35 10.96 8.69
N LEU A 175 -23.54 11.25 9.73
CA LEU A 175 -22.12 10.91 9.77
C LEU A 175 -21.87 9.40 9.65
N GLN A 176 -22.68 8.58 10.30
CA GLN A 176 -22.61 7.11 10.17
C GLN A 176 -22.95 6.64 8.74
N THR A 177 -23.96 7.24 8.10
CA THR A 177 -24.27 6.92 6.70
C THR A 177 -23.16 7.34 5.74
N GLU A 178 -22.52 8.49 5.97
CA GLU A 178 -21.36 8.95 5.20
C GLU A 178 -20.18 7.99 5.39
N TYR A 179 -19.88 7.60 6.63
CA TYR A 179 -18.82 6.63 6.93
C TYR A 179 -19.04 5.28 6.23
N ALA A 180 -20.27 4.76 6.26
CA ALA A 180 -20.61 3.50 5.61
C ALA A 180 -20.42 3.57 4.09
N LYS A 181 -20.83 4.67 3.46
CA LYS A 181 -20.61 4.91 2.03
C LYS A 181 -19.12 4.99 1.69
N LEU A 182 -18.35 5.78 2.43
CA LEU A 182 -16.90 5.90 2.25
C LEU A 182 -16.18 4.55 2.42
N LEU A 183 -16.64 3.71 3.35
CA LEU A 183 -16.10 2.37 3.56
C LEU A 183 -16.36 1.46 2.35
N GLU A 184 -17.56 1.51 1.76
CA GLU A 184 -17.89 0.73 0.56
C GLU A 184 -17.12 1.23 -0.67
N GLU A 185 -17.05 2.54 -0.87
CA GLU A 185 -16.26 3.16 -1.94
C GLU A 185 -14.79 2.80 -1.81
N LYS A 186 -14.20 2.96 -0.62
CA LYS A 186 -12.81 2.55 -0.34
C LYS A 186 -12.57 1.08 -0.70
N LYS A 187 -13.49 0.16 -0.37
CA LYS A 187 -13.35 -1.26 -0.69
C LYS A 187 -13.32 -1.50 -2.21
N LYS A 188 -14.17 -0.80 -2.97
CA LYS A 188 -14.20 -0.88 -4.44
C LYS A 188 -12.91 -0.31 -5.04
N THR A 189 -12.55 0.92 -4.67
CA THR A 189 -11.34 1.61 -5.13
C THR A 189 -10.08 0.82 -4.76
N TYR A 190 -10.06 0.11 -3.63
CA TYR A 190 -8.90 -0.71 -3.24
C TYR A 190 -8.71 -1.95 -4.13
N ALA A 191 -9.80 -2.55 -4.63
CA ALA A 191 -9.71 -3.64 -5.60
C ALA A 191 -9.10 -3.15 -6.91
N GLU A 192 -9.59 -2.02 -7.42
CA GLU A 192 -9.06 -1.35 -8.62
C GLU A 192 -7.60 -0.90 -8.42
N TYR A 193 -7.27 -0.37 -7.24
CA TYR A 193 -5.91 0.02 -6.88
C TYR A 193 -4.94 -1.18 -6.95
N ARG A 194 -5.36 -2.36 -6.50
CA ARG A 194 -4.53 -3.57 -6.61
C ARG A 194 -4.26 -3.95 -8.07
N HIS A 195 -5.28 -3.92 -8.92
CA HIS A 195 -5.11 -4.20 -10.35
C HIS A 195 -4.26 -3.13 -11.05
N SER A 196 -4.50 -1.84 -10.77
CA SER A 196 -3.71 -0.73 -11.34
C SER A 196 -2.22 -0.84 -11.01
N ARG A 197 -1.88 -1.36 -9.83
CA ARG A 197 -0.50 -1.57 -9.40
C ARG A 197 0.19 -2.64 -10.23
N GLU A 198 -0.51 -3.72 -10.55
CA GLU A 198 0.02 -4.81 -11.38
C GLU A 198 0.22 -4.32 -12.81
N GLU A 199 -0.78 -3.66 -13.39
CA GLU A 199 -0.70 -3.09 -14.74
C GLU A 199 0.43 -2.05 -14.87
N MET A 200 0.48 -1.08 -13.94
CA MET A 200 1.55 -0.08 -13.89
C MET A 200 2.93 -0.75 -13.78
N ARG A 201 3.07 -1.80 -12.96
CA ARG A 201 4.34 -2.51 -12.80
C ARG A 201 4.76 -3.21 -14.09
N GLU A 202 3.85 -3.90 -14.76
CA GLU A 202 4.14 -4.60 -16.02
C GLU A 202 4.55 -3.62 -17.13
N LEU A 203 3.79 -2.53 -17.30
CA LEU A 203 4.09 -1.48 -18.28
C LEU A 203 5.42 -0.77 -18.02
N LEU A 204 5.68 -0.37 -16.77
CA LEU A 204 6.94 0.28 -16.42
C LEU A 204 8.14 -0.66 -16.58
N THR A 205 7.96 -1.96 -16.30
CA THR A 205 9.03 -2.95 -16.50
C THR A 205 9.31 -3.16 -17.98
N ALA A 206 8.26 -3.28 -18.80
CA ALA A 206 8.40 -3.41 -20.24
C ALA A 206 9.06 -2.16 -20.85
N LYS A 207 8.63 -0.96 -20.45
CA LYS A 207 9.26 0.31 -20.84
C LYS A 207 10.73 0.36 -20.46
N ALA A 208 11.07 0.05 -19.20
CA ALA A 208 12.46 0.05 -18.75
C ALA A 208 13.35 -0.96 -19.50
N ASN A 209 12.78 -2.10 -19.91
CA ASN A 209 13.48 -3.08 -20.74
C ASN A 209 13.75 -2.53 -22.15
N VAL A 210 12.75 -1.90 -22.78
CA VAL A 210 12.91 -1.24 -24.09
C VAL A 210 13.92 -0.09 -24.02
N ASP A 211 13.80 0.79 -23.02
CA ASP A 211 14.73 1.90 -22.77
C ASP A 211 16.18 1.41 -22.66
N ARG A 212 16.37 0.27 -22.00
CA ARG A 212 17.69 -0.35 -21.83
C ARG A 212 18.24 -0.91 -23.14
N VAL A 213 17.42 -1.56 -23.95
CA VAL A 213 17.83 -2.10 -25.26
C VAL A 213 18.25 -0.95 -26.18
N LEU A 214 17.42 0.09 -26.27
CA LEU A 214 17.74 1.30 -27.05
C LEU A 214 19.05 1.94 -26.58
N LYS A 215 19.27 2.02 -25.27
CA LYS A 215 20.52 2.55 -24.72
C LYS A 215 21.74 1.69 -25.09
N MET A 216 21.61 0.36 -25.06
CA MET A 216 22.69 -0.55 -25.44
C MET A 216 23.06 -0.47 -26.93
N GLU A 217 22.08 -0.24 -27.81
CA GLU A 217 22.33 -0.03 -29.25
C GLU A 217 23.15 1.24 -29.48
N VAL A 218 22.77 2.36 -28.85
CA VAL A 218 23.50 3.62 -28.91
C VAL A 218 24.93 3.49 -28.38
N GLU A 219 25.13 2.80 -27.25
CA GLU A 219 26.46 2.57 -26.68
C GLU A 219 27.38 1.77 -27.63
N GLN A 220 26.84 0.76 -28.33
CA GLN A 220 27.59 -0.04 -29.30
C GLN A 220 27.97 0.75 -30.56
N ASP A 221 27.11 1.65 -31.03
CA ASP A 221 27.39 2.44 -32.23
C ASP A 221 28.46 3.52 -31.97
N VAL A 222 28.44 4.13 -30.78
CA VAL A 222 29.50 5.07 -30.35
C VAL A 222 30.86 4.38 -30.19
N GLU A 223 30.90 3.13 -29.73
CA GLU A 223 32.15 2.36 -29.66
C GLU A 223 32.71 2.02 -31.06
N LYS A 224 31.85 1.65 -32.01
CA LYS A 224 32.26 1.38 -33.40
C LYS A 224 32.78 2.64 -34.10
N GLU A 225 32.13 3.79 -33.93
CA GLU A 225 32.59 5.05 -34.54
C GLU A 225 33.96 5.49 -34.00
N LYS A 226 34.24 5.26 -32.71
CA LYS A 226 35.56 5.54 -32.11
C LYS A 226 36.66 4.61 -32.63
N ASP A 227 36.34 3.33 -32.86
CA ASP A 227 37.27 2.34 -33.41
C ASP A 227 37.56 2.61 -34.91
N HIS A 228 36.57 3.13 -35.65
CA HIS A 228 36.74 3.55 -37.04
C HIS A 228 37.47 4.90 -37.22
N GLY A 229 37.45 5.79 -36.23
CA GLY A 229 38.17 7.07 -36.26
C GLY A 229 39.66 6.99 -35.87
N GLN A 230 40.14 5.81 -35.46
CA GLN A 230 41.54 5.57 -35.07
C GLN A 230 42.34 4.73 -36.08
N ARG A 231 41.80 4.50 -37.29
CA ARG A 231 42.49 3.84 -38.41
C ARG A 231 42.86 4.80 -39.51
#